data_AF-A0A7J8S2P2-F1
#
_entry.id   AF-A0A7J8S2P2-F1
#
_cell.length_a   1.000
_cell.length_b   1.000
_cell.length_c   1.000
_cell.angle_alpha   90.00
_cell.angle_beta   90.00
_cell.angle_gamma   90.00
#
_symmetry.space_group_name_H-M   'P 1'
#
loop_
_entity.id
_entity.type
_entity.pdbx_description
1 polymer ?
#
loop_
_entity_poly.entity_id
_entity_poly.type
_entity_poly.pdbx_seq_one_letter_code
_entity_poly.pdbx_strand_id
1 'polypeptide(L)' 'MSSNMQRQAVPLFHFEKCIVGTGLECQVALDSGVPAIADQEGKIISTADGAATVGGELALDKNILVAYMPWEGYN' A
#
# COMPACT_ATOMS: atom_id res chain seq x y z
N MET A 1 -5.33 -10.77 15.69
CA MET A 1 -3.86 -10.70 15.47
C MET A 1 -3.51 -9.97 14.17
N SER A 2 -4.14 -10.29 13.03
CA SER A 2 -3.87 -9.66 11.71
C SER A 2 -3.96 -8.13 11.68
N SER A 3 -5.05 -7.54 12.16
CA SER A 3 -5.24 -6.08 12.15
C SER A 3 -4.16 -5.32 12.93
N ASN A 4 -3.59 -5.92 13.99
CA ASN A 4 -2.49 -5.29 14.72
C ASN A 4 -1.18 -5.31 13.93
N MET A 5 -0.90 -6.41 13.22
CA MET A 5 0.30 -6.51 12.38
C MET A 5 0.26 -5.53 11.21
N GLN A 6 -0.91 -5.30 10.60
CA GLN A 6 -1.06 -4.31 9.52
C GLN A 6 -0.69 -2.88 9.97
N ARG A 7 -1.03 -2.50 11.20
CA ARG A 7 -0.69 -1.18 11.76
C ARG A 7 0.79 -0.99 12.08
N GLN A 8 1.58 -2.06 12.01
CA GLN A 8 3.02 -2.06 12.29
C GLN A 8 3.86 -2.11 11.01
N ALA A 9 3.23 -2.11 9.84
CA ALA A 9 3.93 -2.05 8.56
C ALA A 9 4.76 -0.77 8.45
N VAL A 10 5.98 -0.89 7.92
CA VAL A 10 6.90 0.22 7.74
C VAL A 10 6.92 0.62 6.26
N PRO A 11 6.92 1.92 5.92
CA PRO A 11 7.01 2.37 4.55
C PRO A 11 8.27 1.83 3.83
N LEU A 12 8.06 1.15 2.69
CA LEU A 12 9.11 0.65 1.81
C LEU A 12 9.56 1.73 0.81
N PHE A 13 10.69 1.51 0.13
CA PHE A 13 11.12 2.37 -0.97
C PHE A 13 10.29 2.18 -2.25
N HIS A 14 9.69 1.00 -2.41
CA HIS A 14 8.79 0.66 -3.53
C HIS A 14 7.64 -0.17 -2.98
N PHE A 15 6.43 0.31 -3.21
CA PHE A 15 5.19 -0.33 -2.82
C PHE A 15 4.53 -0.98 -4.03
N GLU A 16 3.75 -2.04 -3.80
CA GLU A 16 2.89 -2.61 -4.82
C GLU A 16 1.45 -2.59 -4.33
N LYS A 17 0.52 -2.34 -5.26
CA LYS A 17 -0.89 -2.52 -4.98
C LYS A 17 -1.16 -4.00 -4.67
N CYS A 18 -1.98 -4.25 -3.66
CA CYS A 18 -2.45 -5.60 -3.31
C CYS A 18 -3.19 -6.21 -4.51
N ILE A 19 -2.82 -7.44 -4.90
CA ILE A 19 -3.53 -8.18 -5.96
C ILE A 19 -4.96 -8.52 -5.51
N VAL A 20 -5.14 -8.82 -4.23
CA VAL A 20 -6.44 -9.11 -3.61
C VAL A 20 -6.69 -8.07 -2.52
N GLY A 21 -7.68 -7.20 -2.75
CA GLY A 21 -8.10 -6.16 -1.83
C GLY A 21 -9.55 -6.31 -1.40
N THR A 22 -9.97 -5.42 -0.50
CA THR A 22 -11.32 -5.31 0.06
C THR A 22 -12.17 -4.23 -0.62
N GLY A 23 -11.53 -3.30 -1.33
CA GLY A 23 -12.16 -2.12 -1.93
C GLY A 23 -12.17 -0.88 -1.02
N LEU A 24 -11.73 -1.01 0.25
CA LEU A 24 -11.65 0.10 1.19
C LEU A 24 -10.32 0.87 1.12
N GLU A 25 -9.35 0.35 0.36
CA GLU A 25 -7.97 0.85 0.31
C GLU A 25 -7.89 2.29 -0.17
N CYS A 26 -8.71 2.67 -1.16
CA CYS A 26 -8.81 4.06 -1.63
C CYS A 26 -9.31 4.99 -0.53
N GLN A 27 -10.42 4.63 0.12
CA GLN A 27 -11.05 5.48 1.13
C GLN A 27 -10.12 5.66 2.33
N VAL A 28 -9.50 4.58 2.80
CA VAL A 28 -8.55 4.63 3.92
C VAL A 28 -7.32 5.46 3.57
N ALA A 29 -6.80 5.37 2.33
CA ALA A 29 -5.69 6.20 1.89
C ALA A 29 -6.07 7.69 1.89
N LEU A 30 -7.26 8.05 1.40
CA LEU A 30 -7.75 9.43 1.41
C LEU A 30 -7.98 9.95 2.84
N ASP A 31 -8.65 9.15 3.69
CA ASP A 31 -8.96 9.51 5.07
C ASP A 31 -7.70 9.67 5.94
N SER A 32 -6.59 9.02 5.56
CA SER A 32 -5.31 9.16 6.25
C SER A 32 -4.65 10.54 6.09
N GLY A 33 -5.02 11.29 5.05
CA GLY A 33 -4.42 12.58 4.72
C GLY A 33 -2.95 12.52 4.24
N VAL A 34 -2.41 11.32 4.03
CA VAL A 34 -1.05 11.13 3.48
C VAL A 34 -0.94 11.51 2.00
N PRO A 35 -1.88 11.12 1.10
CA PRO A 35 -1.82 11.55 -0.29
C PRO A 35 -2.24 13.01 -0.42
N ALA A 36 -1.53 13.77 -1.28
CA ALA A 36 -1.97 15.11 -1.64
C ALA A 36 -3.16 15.03 -2.61
N ILE A 37 -4.24 15.72 -2.28
CA ILE A 37 -5.47 15.78 -3.09
C ILE A 37 -5.53 17.17 -3.75
N ALA A 38 -5.93 17.23 -5.01
CA ALA A 38 -6.14 18.50 -5.71
C ALA A 38 -7.53 19.06 -5.38
N ASP A 39 -7.59 20.28 -4.83
CA ASP A 39 -8.85 20.98 -4.52
C ASP A 39 -9.59 21.48 -5.77
N GLN A 40 -8.85 21.72 -6.86
CA GLN A 40 -9.39 22.26 -8.11
C GLN A 40 -8.82 21.51 -9.31
N GLU A 41 -9.62 21.43 -10.36
CA GLU A 41 -9.18 20.90 -11.65
C GLU A 41 -8.11 21.80 -12.28
N GLY A 42 -7.08 21.19 -12.86
CA GLY A 42 -5.95 21.93 -13.42
C GLY A 42 -4.94 21.03 -14.11
N LYS A 43 -3.87 21.65 -14.61
CA LYS A 43 -2.75 20.93 -15.25
C LYS A 43 -1.69 20.58 -14.22
N ILE A 44 -1.27 19.32 -14.20
CA ILE A 44 -0.19 18.83 -13.34
C ILE A 44 1.14 19.48 -13.77
N ILE A 45 1.79 20.20 -12.86
CA ILE A 45 3.10 20.83 -13.07
C ILE A 45 4.24 20.11 -12.34
N SER A 46 3.94 19.38 -11.26
CA SER A 46 4.88 18.58 -10.49
C SER A 46 4.16 17.43 -9.81
N THR A 47 4.86 16.33 -9.59
CA THR A 47 4.37 15.13 -8.90
C THR A 47 5.22 14.87 -7.67
N ALA A 48 4.57 14.48 -6.57
CA ALA A 48 5.21 14.04 -5.35
C ALA A 48 4.53 12.75 -4.89
N ASP A 49 5.34 11.79 -4.44
CA ASP A 49 4.84 10.50 -4.00
C ASP A 49 4.52 10.52 -2.50
N GLY A 50 3.35 10.00 -2.13
CA GLY A 50 2.97 9.76 -0.75
C GLY A 50 3.58 8.46 -0.23
N ALA A 51 3.85 8.38 1.07
CA ALA A 51 4.29 7.13 1.70
C ALA A 51 3.14 6.10 1.73
N ALA A 52 3.45 4.83 1.49
CA ALA A 52 2.52 3.70 1.62
C ALA A 52 1.23 3.81 0.77
N THR A 53 1.29 4.49 -0.38
CA THR A 53 0.16 4.59 -1.31
C THR A 53 0.63 4.36 -2.75
N VAL A 54 -0.20 3.69 -3.56
CA VAL A 54 0.05 3.48 -4.99
C VAL A 54 -1.25 3.70 -5.75
N GLY A 55 -1.25 4.62 -6.71
CA GLY A 55 -2.43 4.89 -7.55
C GLY A 55 -3.67 5.34 -6.78
N GLY A 56 -3.50 5.97 -5.62
CA GLY A 56 -4.60 6.41 -4.74
C GLY A 56 -5.08 5.34 -3.75
N GLU A 57 -4.49 4.14 -3.75
CA GLU A 57 -4.83 3.06 -2.81
C GLU A 57 -3.74 2.86 -1.76
N LEU A 58 -4.15 2.42 -0.56
CA LEU A 58 -3.25 1.98 0.48
C LEU A 58 -2.42 0.77 0.01
N ALA A 59 -1.10 0.89 0.10
CA ALA A 59 -0.14 -0.14 -0.30
C ALA A 59 0.94 -0.27 0.77
N LEU A 60 0.84 -1.30 1.60
CA LEU A 60 1.72 -1.49 2.77
C LEU A 60 2.97 -2.31 2.46
N ASP A 61 2.95 -3.17 1.43
CA ASP A 61 3.98 -4.17 1.19
C ASP A 61 4.12 -4.50 -0.33
N LYS A 62 4.74 -5.65 -0.64
CA LYS A 62 4.92 -6.21 -1.98
C LYS A 62 4.18 -7.52 -2.18
N ASN A 63 3.90 -7.85 -3.44
CA ASN A 63 3.37 -9.17 -3.79
C ASN A 63 4.53 -10.16 -3.94
N ILE A 64 4.45 -11.30 -3.24
CA ILE A 64 5.47 -12.35 -3.30
C ILE A 64 4.85 -13.67 -3.75
N LEU A 65 5.62 -14.48 -4.48
CA LEU A 65 5.24 -15.86 -4.78
C LEU A 65 5.48 -16.73 -3.55
N VAL A 66 4.46 -17.49 -3.15
CA VAL A 66 4.51 -18.36 -1.97
C VAL A 66 4.32 -19.81 -2.42
N ALA A 67 5.16 -20.70 -1.89
CA ALA A 67 5.04 -22.14 -2.03
C ALA A 67 4.90 -22.79 -0.64
N TYR A 68 3.92 -23.67 -0.49
CA TYR A 68 3.70 -24.42 0.76
C TYR A 68 4.34 -25.80 0.66
N MET A 69 5.62 -25.90 1.04
CA MET A 69 6.36 -27.16 1.09
C MET A 69 7.50 -27.06 2.11
N PRO A 70 7.87 -28.16 2.80
CA PRO A 70 9.05 -28.19 3.65
C PRO A 70 10.31 -28.04 2.79
N TRP A 71 11.22 -27.18 3.25
CA TRP A 71 12.49 -26.89 2.63
C TRP A 71 13.59 -27.17 3.63
N GLU A 72 14.06 -28.42 3.62
CA GLU A 72 15.21 -28.88 4.43
C GLU A 72 15.13 -28.53 5.94
N GLY A 73 13.91 -28.29 6.47
CA GLY A 73 13.67 -27.91 7.86
C GLY A 73 13.89 -26.43 8.22
N TYR A 74 14.06 -25.54 7.23
CA TYR A 74 14.28 -24.10 7.45
C TYR A 74 13.00 -23.26 7.48
N ASN A 75 11.90 -23.74 6.89
CA ASN A 75 10.61 -23.06 6.80
C ASN A 75 9.46 -23.86 7.41
#